data_AF-A0AAU0LAP4-F1
#
_entry.id   AF-A0AAU0LAP4-F1
#
_cell.length_a   1.000
_cell.length_b   1.000
_cell.length_c   1.000
_cell.angle_alpha   90.00
_cell.angle_beta   90.00
_cell.angle_gamma   90.00
#
_symmetry.space_group_name_H-M   'P 1'
#
loop_
_entity.id
_entity.type
_entity.pdbx_description
1 polymer ?
#
loop_
_entity_poly.entity_id
_entity_poly.type
_entity_poly.pdbx_seq_one_letter_code
_entity_poly.pdbx_strand_id
1 'polypeptide(L)'
;MNVIHQFLGGLADLVPPPPRAPSVSSGPKTGMVFKRSASISAPLVRGQMLMPVTAWNWPDPVTGTMADAQFLFADTVPQSAANGALYQASGRSFSQGYKTFLQVLEACKFPYQSMLAGAMQKMATPPGEPAYSPTPVGWTKVYKTGYLQWKPIWTLPKSSSEWSAAVAVGTIANPGTLRLNLNDTSGAGPQAPASLQALDASGRVLALPAASLETVTITSECWDQVPIYPGSWYDASMVALGRGLVPDAGVFFGPGGLMACRVSTFYVALKPRFDFTAAAPIPASLRQTLDEADTVQAMGVTVQRARGDGQPNQALRLVNTEPAPVIVAVSLETLA
;
A
#
# COMPACT_ATOMS: atom_id res chain seq x y z
N MET A 1 -45.33 32.76 -20.06
CA MET A 1 -46.08 32.10 -21.15
C MET A 1 -45.28 30.88 -21.60
N ASN A 2 -45.81 29.67 -21.70
CA ASN A 2 -47.12 29.17 -21.29
C ASN A 2 -47.00 27.76 -20.68
N VAL A 3 -47.91 27.45 -19.74
CA VAL A 3 -48.25 26.12 -19.23
C VAL A 3 -49.77 26.00 -19.33
N ILE A 4 -50.29 24.83 -19.75
CA ILE A 4 -51.68 24.31 -19.64
C ILE A 4 -51.69 23.02 -20.51
N HIS A 5 -51.92 21.81 -19.96
CA HIS A 5 -53.21 21.19 -19.57
C HIS A 5 -54.14 20.94 -20.80
N GLN A 6 -54.87 19.82 -20.94
CA GLN A 6 -55.29 18.73 -20.02
C GLN A 6 -55.45 17.40 -20.86
N PHE A 7 -56.10 16.26 -20.53
CA PHE A 7 -57.03 15.88 -19.44
C PHE A 7 -57.03 14.36 -19.07
N LEU A 8 -58.20 13.69 -19.10
CA LEU A 8 -58.59 12.32 -18.66
C LEU A 8 -58.36 11.23 -19.74
N GLY A 9 -58.47 9.91 -19.48
CA GLY A 9 -58.58 9.18 -18.19
C GLY A 9 -59.70 8.10 -18.12
N GLY A 10 -59.36 6.86 -17.69
CA GLY A 10 -60.30 5.90 -17.08
C GLY A 10 -60.62 4.59 -17.83
N LEU A 11 -60.89 3.54 -17.04
CA LEU A 11 -61.41 2.19 -17.39
C LEU A 11 -60.50 1.27 -18.25
N ALA A 12 -60.54 -0.07 -18.18
CA ALA A 12 -60.68 -1.09 -17.12
C ALA A 12 -61.02 -2.45 -17.80
N ASP A 13 -60.52 -3.55 -17.23
CA ASP A 13 -60.87 -4.96 -17.49
C ASP A 13 -60.67 -5.61 -18.90
N LEU A 14 -60.41 -6.92 -18.85
CA LEU A 14 -60.50 -7.98 -19.89
C LEU A 14 -59.22 -8.81 -20.23
N VAL A 15 -58.48 -9.30 -19.22
CA VAL A 15 -57.69 -10.55 -19.35
C VAL A 15 -57.80 -11.38 -18.05
N PRO A 16 -58.22 -12.66 -18.07
CA PRO A 16 -58.37 -13.49 -16.87
C PRO A 16 -57.05 -14.16 -16.40
N PRO A 17 -56.91 -14.50 -15.11
CA PRO A 17 -55.69 -15.09 -14.55
C PRO A 17 -55.64 -16.64 -14.62
N PRO A 18 -54.46 -17.26 -14.84
CA PRO A 18 -54.23 -18.69 -14.64
C PRO A 18 -54.11 -19.07 -13.13
N PRO A 19 -54.24 -20.36 -12.77
CA PRO A 19 -54.69 -20.77 -11.42
C PRO A 19 -53.60 -20.95 -10.34
N ARG A 20 -54.05 -20.97 -9.08
CA ARG A 20 -53.37 -21.53 -7.89
C ARG A 20 -53.92 -22.94 -7.62
N ALA A 21 -53.34 -23.85 -6.82
CA ALA A 21 -52.20 -23.84 -5.89
C ALA A 21 -51.50 -25.25 -5.93
N PRO A 22 -50.52 -25.59 -5.06
CA PRO A 22 -50.77 -25.80 -3.62
C PRO A 22 -49.77 -25.10 -2.67
N SER A 23 -50.19 -24.92 -1.42
CA SER A 23 -49.33 -24.71 -0.23
C SER A 23 -48.94 -26.07 0.39
N VAL A 24 -48.07 -26.24 1.39
CA VAL A 24 -47.51 -25.37 2.44
C VAL A 24 -46.06 -25.80 2.73
N SER A 25 -45.17 -24.86 3.08
CA SER A 25 -44.07 -25.11 4.05
C SER A 25 -43.47 -23.80 4.57
N SER A 26 -43.69 -23.49 5.85
CA SER A 26 -43.19 -22.28 6.51
C SER A 26 -41.85 -22.52 7.18
N GLY A 27 -40.78 -22.64 6.40
CA GLY A 27 -39.40 -22.55 6.91
C GLY A 27 -39.00 -21.08 7.20
N PRO A 28 -38.10 -20.82 8.16
CA PRO A 28 -37.64 -19.46 8.45
C PRO A 28 -36.87 -18.90 7.26
N LYS A 29 -37.46 -17.93 6.55
CA LYS A 29 -36.71 -17.12 5.58
C LYS A 29 -35.76 -16.21 6.34
N THR A 30 -34.51 -16.65 6.48
CA THR A 30 -33.41 -15.88 7.04
C THR A 30 -33.21 -14.60 6.23
N GLY A 31 -33.86 -13.51 6.66
CA GLY A 31 -33.68 -12.20 6.05
C GLY A 31 -32.25 -11.75 6.27
N MET A 32 -31.40 -11.84 5.24
CA MET A 32 -30.06 -11.25 5.25
C MET A 32 -30.18 -9.73 5.26
N VAL A 33 -30.40 -9.18 6.45
CA VAL A 33 -30.11 -7.78 6.75
C VAL A 33 -28.60 -7.63 6.66
N PHE A 34 -28.12 -7.29 5.46
CA PHE A 34 -26.71 -6.96 5.21
C PHE A 34 -26.34 -5.67 5.96
N LYS A 35 -26.10 -5.79 7.27
CA LYS A 35 -25.27 -4.83 8.00
C LYS A 35 -23.89 -4.88 7.35
N ARG A 36 -23.53 -3.82 6.60
CA ARG A 36 -22.21 -3.65 5.97
C ARG A 36 -21.14 -3.40 7.05
N SER A 37 -20.79 -4.43 7.82
CA SER A 37 -19.47 -4.54 8.42
C SER A 37 -18.51 -4.91 7.29
N ALA A 38 -17.99 -3.90 6.59
CA ALA A 38 -16.97 -4.09 5.57
C ALA A 38 -15.66 -4.49 6.25
N SER A 39 -15.52 -5.79 6.55
CA SER A 39 -14.26 -6.37 7.03
C SER A 39 -13.24 -6.29 5.91
N ILE A 40 -12.27 -5.38 6.04
CA ILE A 40 -11.18 -5.20 5.07
C ILE A 40 -10.12 -6.28 5.34
N SER A 41 -10.51 -7.54 5.16
CA SER A 41 -9.64 -8.72 5.32
C SER A 41 -8.81 -9.01 4.08
N ALA A 42 -9.25 -8.59 2.90
CA ALA A 42 -8.66 -8.95 1.61
C ALA A 42 -7.27 -8.33 1.29
N PRO A 43 -6.98 -7.03 1.52
CA PRO A 43 -5.81 -6.39 0.89
C PRO A 43 -4.46 -6.87 1.42
N LEU A 44 -4.34 -7.21 2.71
CA LEU A 44 -3.07 -7.67 3.27
C LEU A 44 -2.72 -9.13 2.93
N VAL A 45 -3.66 -9.93 2.39
CA VAL A 45 -3.43 -11.36 2.09
C VAL A 45 -2.37 -11.57 1.00
N ARG A 46 -2.06 -10.53 0.22
CA ARG A 46 -0.95 -10.51 -0.76
C ARG A 46 -0.02 -9.29 -0.60
N GLY A 47 -0.14 -8.57 0.51
CA GLY A 47 0.64 -7.37 0.78
C GLY A 47 1.77 -7.63 1.77
N GLN A 48 2.90 -6.94 1.61
CA GLN A 48 3.95 -6.88 2.62
C GLN A 48 3.72 -5.67 3.54
N MET A 49 3.69 -5.88 4.85
CA MET A 49 3.52 -4.79 5.82
C MET A 49 4.79 -3.95 5.98
N LEU A 50 4.66 -2.64 6.09
CA LEU A 50 5.76 -1.71 6.36
C LEU A 50 5.96 -1.58 7.87
N MET A 51 7.19 -1.84 8.36
CA MET A 51 7.56 -1.55 9.75
C MET A 51 8.99 -0.98 9.80
N PRO A 52 9.19 0.29 10.24
CA PRO A 52 8.15 1.29 10.56
C PRO A 52 7.31 1.65 9.32
N VAL A 53 6.14 2.29 9.54
CA VAL A 53 5.36 2.85 8.43
C VAL A 53 6.07 4.04 7.81
N THR A 54 5.73 4.36 6.56
CA THR A 54 6.13 5.62 5.94
C THR A 54 4.97 6.61 6.02
N ALA A 55 5.18 7.78 6.60
CA ALA A 55 4.23 8.88 6.49
C ALA A 55 4.12 9.32 5.02
N TRP A 56 2.91 9.38 4.48
CA TRP A 56 2.66 9.87 3.13
C TRP A 56 2.43 11.37 3.18
N ASN A 57 3.52 12.10 3.40
CA ASN A 57 3.61 13.55 3.52
C ASN A 57 4.58 14.17 2.52
N TRP A 58 4.83 13.46 1.40
CA TRP A 58 5.74 13.92 0.36
C TRP A 58 5.24 15.24 -0.26
N PRO A 59 6.14 16.20 -0.56
CA PRO A 59 5.76 17.43 -1.26
C PRO A 59 5.02 17.13 -2.57
N ASP A 60 4.00 17.93 -2.87
CA ASP A 60 3.21 17.78 -4.09
C ASP A 60 4.09 17.92 -5.34
N PRO A 61 3.89 17.07 -6.36
CA PRO A 61 4.75 17.03 -7.54
C PRO A 61 4.54 18.29 -8.39
N VAL A 62 5.56 19.15 -8.46
CA VAL A 62 5.63 20.25 -9.43
C VAL A 62 5.92 19.65 -10.81
N THR A 63 5.40 20.26 -11.88
CA THR A 63 5.53 19.77 -13.26
C THR A 63 6.97 19.39 -13.62
N GLY A 64 7.21 18.08 -13.80
CA GLY A 64 8.51 17.55 -14.18
C GLY A 64 9.53 17.37 -13.03
N THR A 65 9.09 17.44 -11.76
CA THR A 65 9.89 17.10 -10.57
C THR A 65 9.28 15.95 -9.76
N MET A 66 10.04 15.39 -8.83
CA MET A 66 9.60 14.36 -7.88
C MET A 66 10.41 14.45 -6.58
N ALA A 67 9.78 14.20 -5.44
CA ALA A 67 10.48 14.14 -4.15
C ALA A 67 11.41 12.91 -4.07
N ASP A 68 12.60 13.04 -3.47
CA ASP A 68 13.55 11.93 -3.34
C ASP A 68 12.97 10.75 -2.56
N ALA A 69 12.18 11.01 -1.51
CA ALA A 69 11.45 9.97 -0.78
C ALA A 69 10.44 9.21 -1.66
N GLN A 70 9.69 9.91 -2.51
CA GLN A 70 8.74 9.31 -3.45
C GLN A 70 9.46 8.48 -4.53
N PHE A 71 10.55 9.01 -5.09
CA PHE A 71 11.36 8.29 -6.07
C PHE A 71 11.98 7.03 -5.47
N LEU A 72 12.64 7.14 -4.30
CA LEU A 72 13.23 6.01 -3.61
C LEU A 72 12.19 4.94 -3.24
N PHE A 73 10.99 5.35 -2.83
CA PHE A 73 9.91 4.42 -2.51
C PHE A 73 9.41 3.64 -3.73
N ALA A 74 9.24 4.31 -4.87
CA ALA A 74 8.77 3.69 -6.11
C ALA A 74 9.84 2.86 -6.84
N ASP A 75 11.10 3.32 -6.81
CA ASP A 75 12.22 2.73 -7.55
C ASP A 75 12.95 1.61 -6.79
N THR A 76 12.73 1.46 -5.48
CA THR A 76 13.45 0.42 -4.71
C THR A 76 12.89 -0.97 -4.97
N VAL A 77 13.78 -1.90 -5.36
CA VAL A 77 13.50 -3.35 -5.32
C VAL A 77 13.36 -3.77 -3.84
N PRO A 78 12.26 -4.43 -3.44
CA PRO A 78 12.14 -5.03 -2.11
C PRO A 78 13.29 -6.00 -1.79
N GLN A 79 13.58 -6.19 -0.50
CA GLN A 79 14.57 -7.17 -0.03
C GLN A 79 14.10 -8.62 -0.20
N SER A 80 12.78 -8.85 -0.27
CA SER A 80 12.19 -10.16 -0.55
C SER A 80 10.91 -10.00 -1.35
N ALA A 81 10.68 -10.91 -2.30
CA ALA A 81 9.43 -11.04 -3.04
C ALA A 81 8.43 -12.02 -2.37
N ALA A 82 8.79 -12.63 -1.24
CA ALA A 82 7.97 -13.67 -0.62
C ALA A 82 6.65 -13.13 -0.04
N ASN A 83 5.59 -13.92 -0.17
CA ASN A 83 4.29 -13.64 0.45
C ASN A 83 4.45 -13.52 1.97
N GLY A 84 4.00 -12.41 2.55
CA GLY A 84 4.07 -12.19 4.00
C GLY A 84 5.46 -11.96 4.57
N ALA A 85 6.49 -11.78 3.75
CA ALA A 85 7.67 -11.06 4.22
C ALA A 85 7.26 -9.61 4.60
N LEU A 86 7.94 -9.03 5.59
CA LEU A 86 7.80 -7.61 5.87
C LEU A 86 8.49 -6.80 4.76
N TYR A 87 7.92 -5.66 4.40
CA TYR A 87 8.55 -4.78 3.42
C TYR A 87 9.81 -4.18 4.01
N GLN A 88 10.95 -4.47 3.37
CA GLN A 88 12.23 -3.86 3.65
C GLN A 88 12.84 -3.37 2.34
N ALA A 89 13.26 -2.11 2.33
CA ALA A 89 13.84 -1.44 1.18
C ALA A 89 15.29 -1.93 0.99
N SER A 90 15.60 -2.65 -0.10
CA SER A 90 16.97 -3.19 -0.31
C SER A 90 18.00 -2.15 -0.76
N GLY A 91 17.59 -0.89 -0.98
CA GLY A 91 18.42 0.18 -1.53
C GLY A 91 18.80 0.02 -3.01
N ARG A 92 18.38 -1.08 -3.67
CA ARG A 92 18.66 -1.37 -5.08
C ARG A 92 17.61 -0.73 -5.99
N SER A 93 18.06 -0.05 -7.03
CA SER A 93 17.20 0.61 -8.03
C SER A 93 16.68 -0.38 -9.08
N PHE A 94 15.35 -0.48 -9.20
CA PHE A 94 14.66 -1.28 -10.20
C PHE A 94 14.86 -0.71 -11.61
N SER A 95 14.79 0.61 -11.78
CA SER A 95 15.06 1.23 -13.09
C SER A 95 16.52 1.05 -13.55
N GLN A 96 17.49 1.04 -12.63
CA GLN A 96 18.87 0.65 -12.95
C GLN A 96 18.98 -0.85 -13.29
N GLY A 97 18.27 -1.73 -12.57
CA GLY A 97 18.17 -3.15 -12.91
C GLY A 97 17.66 -3.38 -14.34
N TYR A 98 16.60 -2.66 -14.72
CA TYR A 98 16.05 -2.67 -16.07
C TYR A 98 17.04 -2.12 -17.11
N LYS A 99 17.77 -1.04 -16.81
CA LYS A 99 18.83 -0.53 -17.71
C LYS A 99 19.90 -1.57 -17.99
N THR A 100 20.35 -2.28 -16.95
CA THR A 100 21.33 -3.37 -17.08
C THR A 100 20.75 -4.57 -17.84
N PHE A 101 19.46 -4.89 -17.68
CA PHE A 101 18.79 -5.93 -18.47
C PHE A 101 18.81 -5.61 -19.97
N LEU A 102 18.47 -4.38 -20.38
CA LEU A 102 18.54 -3.95 -21.80
C LEU A 102 19.96 -4.09 -22.37
N GLN A 103 20.99 -3.72 -21.61
CA GLN A 103 22.39 -3.83 -22.03
C GLN A 103 22.83 -5.29 -22.23
N VAL A 104 22.30 -6.24 -21.44
CA VAL A 104 22.54 -7.67 -21.68
C VAL A 104 21.78 -8.16 -22.92
N LEU A 105 20.55 -7.71 -23.17
CA LEU A 105 19.82 -8.04 -24.41
C LEU A 105 20.53 -7.57 -25.68
N GLU A 106 21.20 -6.42 -25.63
CA GLU A 106 22.03 -5.90 -26.73
C GLU A 106 23.22 -6.84 -27.00
N ALA A 107 23.99 -7.19 -25.97
CA ALA A 107 25.10 -8.15 -26.07
C ALA A 107 24.65 -9.54 -26.55
N CYS A 108 23.46 -9.98 -26.13
CA CYS A 108 22.83 -11.24 -26.56
C CYS A 108 22.18 -11.18 -27.95
N LYS A 109 22.31 -10.07 -28.70
CA LYS A 109 21.77 -9.90 -30.07
C LYS A 109 20.27 -10.16 -30.17
N PHE A 110 19.50 -9.65 -29.21
CA PHE A 110 18.04 -9.77 -29.14
C PHE A 110 17.34 -9.56 -30.50
N PRO A 111 16.41 -10.44 -30.94
CA PRO A 111 15.87 -10.39 -32.31
C PRO A 111 15.17 -9.07 -32.67
N TYR A 112 14.47 -8.43 -31.74
CA TYR A 112 13.69 -7.21 -31.99
C TYR A 112 14.55 -5.94 -31.77
N GLN A 113 15.63 -5.82 -32.54
CA GLN A 113 16.64 -4.76 -32.40
C GLN A 113 16.07 -3.33 -32.39
N SER A 114 15.06 -3.03 -33.21
CA SER A 114 14.39 -1.71 -33.24
C SER A 114 13.64 -1.39 -31.95
N MET A 115 12.99 -2.39 -31.35
CA MET A 115 12.30 -2.28 -30.07
C MET A 115 13.30 -2.07 -28.92
N LEU A 116 14.43 -2.79 -28.95
CA LEU A 116 15.51 -2.64 -27.99
C LEU A 116 16.17 -1.27 -28.06
N ALA A 117 16.51 -0.80 -29.26
CA ALA A 117 17.07 0.55 -29.45
C ALA A 117 16.12 1.64 -28.90
N GLY A 118 14.81 1.51 -29.13
CA GLY A 118 13.81 2.41 -28.55
C GLY A 118 13.74 2.34 -27.01
N ALA A 119 13.80 1.15 -26.42
CA ALA A 119 13.86 0.97 -24.97
C ALA A 119 15.15 1.57 -24.36
N MET A 120 16.29 1.35 -25.00
CA MET A 120 17.58 1.91 -24.58
C MET A 120 17.62 3.43 -24.71
N GLN A 121 17.06 3.99 -25.78
CA GLN A 121 16.95 5.44 -25.97
C GLN A 121 16.13 6.10 -24.84
N LYS A 122 15.01 5.48 -24.44
CA LYS A 122 14.22 5.96 -23.29
C LYS A 122 14.99 5.93 -21.97
N MET A 123 15.89 4.94 -21.79
CA MET A 123 16.76 4.77 -20.62
C MET A 123 18.12 5.49 -20.73
N ALA A 124 18.37 6.22 -21.83
CA ALA A 124 19.52 7.10 -21.96
C ALA A 124 19.33 8.33 -21.07
N THR A 125 20.35 8.66 -20.27
CA THR A 125 20.31 9.84 -19.40
C THR A 125 20.19 11.09 -20.26
N PRO A 126 19.26 12.03 -19.97
CA PRO A 126 19.09 13.21 -20.81
C PRO A 126 20.34 14.08 -20.91
N PRO A 127 20.58 14.73 -22.06
CA PRO A 127 21.62 15.74 -22.19
C PRO A 127 21.23 17.02 -21.43
N GLY A 128 22.25 17.73 -20.92
CA GLY A 128 22.06 18.98 -20.18
C GLY A 128 21.75 18.78 -18.70
N GLU A 129 21.98 19.84 -17.91
CA GLU A 129 21.86 19.78 -16.46
C GLU A 129 20.39 19.85 -16.00
N PRO A 130 19.98 19.02 -15.02
CA PRO A 130 18.62 19.04 -14.45
C PRO A 130 18.18 20.39 -13.89
N ALA A 131 19.11 21.27 -13.49
CA ALA A 131 18.79 22.61 -13.02
C ALA A 131 18.24 23.53 -14.14
N TYR A 132 18.78 23.43 -15.35
CA TYR A 132 18.57 24.45 -16.40
C TYR A 132 17.79 23.92 -17.61
N SER A 133 17.81 22.61 -17.88
CA SER A 133 17.12 21.99 -19.02
C SER A 133 15.64 21.66 -18.71
N PRO A 134 14.73 21.70 -19.70
CA PRO A 134 13.34 21.26 -19.53
C PRO A 134 13.27 19.74 -19.27
N THR A 135 12.27 19.29 -18.50
CA THR A 135 12.11 17.85 -18.20
C THR A 135 11.66 17.05 -19.43
N PRO A 136 12.42 16.04 -19.89
CA PRO A 136 12.04 15.21 -21.03
C PRO A 136 10.92 14.21 -20.71
N VAL A 137 10.24 13.72 -21.75
CA VAL A 137 9.25 12.65 -21.65
C VAL A 137 9.88 11.38 -21.06
N GLY A 138 9.22 10.79 -20.06
CA GLY A 138 9.70 9.60 -19.36
C GLY A 138 10.71 9.87 -18.21
N TRP A 139 11.10 11.13 -18.00
CA TRP A 139 12.06 11.54 -16.97
C TRP A 139 11.44 12.53 -15.98
N THR A 140 12.09 12.68 -14.83
CA THR A 140 11.74 13.66 -13.79
C THR A 140 13.02 14.17 -13.10
N LYS A 141 12.91 15.33 -12.45
CA LYS A 141 13.98 15.95 -11.66
C LYS A 141 13.79 15.60 -10.19
N VAL A 142 14.76 14.92 -9.59
CA VAL A 142 14.77 14.60 -8.15
C VAL A 142 15.85 15.42 -7.44
N TYR A 143 15.47 16.14 -6.39
CA TYR A 143 16.41 16.91 -5.57
C TYR A 143 17.02 16.03 -4.47
N LYS A 144 18.35 15.84 -4.51
CA LYS A 144 19.07 14.98 -3.58
C LYS A 144 20.37 15.65 -3.13
N THR A 145 20.57 15.77 -1.82
CA THR A 145 21.82 16.22 -1.19
C THR A 145 22.41 17.49 -1.82
N GLY A 146 21.57 18.50 -2.05
CA GLY A 146 21.98 19.82 -2.55
C GLY A 146 21.73 20.08 -4.04
N TYR A 147 21.53 19.05 -4.87
CA TYR A 147 21.47 19.19 -6.33
C TYR A 147 20.34 18.38 -6.98
N LEU A 148 19.95 18.76 -8.19
CA LEU A 148 18.94 18.05 -8.99
C LEU A 148 19.61 16.94 -9.81
N GLN A 149 19.00 15.76 -9.82
CA GLN A 149 19.38 14.61 -10.65
C GLN A 149 18.27 14.27 -11.65
N TRP A 150 18.64 13.85 -12.86
CA TRP A 150 17.72 13.16 -13.77
C TRP A 150 17.41 11.76 -13.22
N LYS A 151 16.13 11.43 -13.11
CA LYS A 151 15.63 10.09 -12.78
C LYS A 151 14.51 9.65 -13.75
N PRO A 152 14.36 8.36 -14.05
CA PRO A 152 13.19 7.85 -14.75
C PRO A 152 11.91 8.16 -13.95
N ILE A 153 10.84 8.62 -14.61
CA ILE A 153 9.62 9.04 -13.91
C ILE A 153 8.81 7.84 -13.41
N TRP A 154 8.41 7.85 -12.15
CA TRP A 154 7.34 7.00 -11.63
C TRP A 154 6.05 7.83 -11.54
N THR A 155 4.89 7.21 -11.69
CA THR A 155 3.59 7.90 -11.74
C THR A 155 2.66 7.32 -10.69
N LEU A 156 2.18 8.20 -9.80
CA LEU A 156 1.08 7.95 -8.88
C LEU A 156 -0.14 8.73 -9.40
N PRO A 157 -1.37 8.19 -9.31
CA PRO A 157 -2.56 8.85 -9.85
C PRO A 157 -3.13 9.97 -8.98
N LYS A 158 -2.49 10.26 -7.83
CA LYS A 158 -2.87 11.27 -6.85
C LYS A 158 -1.70 11.57 -5.90
N SER A 159 -1.62 12.79 -5.38
CA SER A 159 -0.73 13.16 -4.28
C SER A 159 -1.36 12.87 -2.90
N SER A 160 -0.57 13.04 -1.84
CA SER A 160 -1.04 12.98 -0.45
C SER A 160 -1.99 14.13 -0.09
N SER A 161 -1.82 15.33 -0.66
CA SER A 161 -2.72 16.46 -0.41
C SER A 161 -4.04 16.31 -1.17
N GLU A 162 -3.98 15.91 -2.44
CA GLU A 162 -5.15 15.59 -3.26
C GLU A 162 -6.00 14.48 -2.63
N TRP A 163 -5.36 13.42 -2.14
CA TRP A 163 -6.04 12.34 -1.42
C TRP A 163 -6.69 12.83 -0.12
N SER A 164 -5.95 13.57 0.70
CA SER A 164 -6.45 14.07 1.99
C SER A 164 -7.61 15.04 1.81
N ALA A 165 -7.57 15.89 0.77
CA ALA A 165 -8.67 16.76 0.39
C ALA A 165 -9.89 15.94 -0.09
N ALA A 166 -9.68 14.92 -0.94
CA ALA A 166 -10.75 14.05 -1.42
C ALA A 166 -11.42 13.22 -0.31
N VAL A 167 -10.68 12.85 0.74
CA VAL A 167 -11.25 12.25 1.96
C VAL A 167 -12.02 13.30 2.78
N ALA A 168 -11.46 14.50 2.97
CA ALA A 168 -12.09 15.57 3.75
C ALA A 168 -13.43 16.07 3.17
N VAL A 169 -13.60 16.03 1.84
CA VAL A 169 -14.89 16.34 1.17
C VAL A 169 -15.78 15.12 0.92
N GLY A 170 -15.38 13.93 1.38
CA GLY A 170 -16.17 12.69 1.30
C GLY A 170 -16.18 11.99 -0.06
N THR A 171 -15.39 12.43 -1.05
CA THR A 171 -15.24 11.77 -2.36
C THR A 171 -14.52 10.41 -2.23
N ILE A 172 -13.65 10.25 -1.22
CA ILE A 172 -13.07 8.96 -0.82
C ILE A 172 -13.53 8.68 0.61
N ALA A 173 -14.44 7.71 0.78
CA ALA A 173 -15.09 7.42 2.06
C ALA A 173 -15.12 5.90 2.33
N ASN A 174 -13.95 5.35 2.69
CA ASN A 174 -13.75 3.93 2.98
C ASN A 174 -13.35 3.69 4.45
N PRO A 175 -14.20 4.05 5.44
CA PRO A 175 -13.94 3.69 6.83
C PRO A 175 -13.95 2.16 6.97
N GLY A 176 -13.03 1.62 7.77
CA GLY A 176 -12.91 0.16 7.85
C GLY A 176 -12.08 -0.34 9.01
N THR A 177 -12.35 -1.60 9.36
CA THR A 177 -11.63 -2.35 10.39
C THR A 177 -11.01 -3.59 9.78
N LEU A 178 -9.72 -3.76 10.07
CA LEU A 178 -8.88 -4.91 9.78
C LEU A 178 -8.59 -5.60 11.13
N ARG A 179 -8.59 -6.94 11.18
CA ARG A 179 -8.19 -7.69 12.37
C ARG A 179 -7.13 -8.71 11.98
N LEU A 180 -6.01 -8.69 12.70
CA LEU A 180 -4.89 -9.60 12.52
C LEU A 180 -4.74 -10.48 13.76
N ASN A 181 -4.48 -11.76 13.55
CA ASN A 181 -4.13 -12.72 14.59
C ASN A 181 -2.60 -12.84 14.60
N LEU A 182 -1.97 -12.39 15.68
CA LEU A 182 -0.51 -12.36 15.88
C LEU A 182 0.06 -13.76 16.18
N ASN A 183 -0.79 -14.69 16.60
CA ASN A 183 -0.44 -16.09 16.80
C ASN A 183 -0.55 -16.94 15.50
N ASP A 184 -1.15 -16.39 14.43
CA ASP A 184 -1.41 -17.11 13.17
C ASP A 184 -0.13 -17.24 12.32
N THR A 185 0.72 -18.15 12.75
CA THR A 185 2.12 -18.24 12.35
C THR A 185 2.33 -19.06 11.07
N SER A 186 1.39 -18.97 10.12
CA SER A 186 1.48 -19.56 8.77
C SER A 186 2.44 -18.79 7.85
N GLY A 187 3.68 -18.58 8.33
CA GLY A 187 4.85 -18.15 7.54
C GLY A 187 4.95 -16.66 7.17
N ALA A 188 3.98 -15.83 7.57
CA ALA A 188 3.66 -14.60 6.82
C ALA A 188 3.31 -13.35 7.65
N GLY A 189 3.45 -13.38 8.99
CA GLY A 189 2.96 -12.30 9.88
C GLY A 189 4.05 -11.61 10.71
N PRO A 190 3.90 -10.30 11.04
CA PRO A 190 4.70 -9.66 12.08
C PRO A 190 4.45 -10.34 13.43
N GLN A 191 5.51 -10.92 14.00
CA GLN A 191 5.50 -11.51 15.34
C GLN A 191 5.05 -10.47 16.38
N ALA A 192 4.43 -10.89 17.48
CA ALA A 192 3.94 -9.97 18.52
C ALA A 192 4.98 -8.93 19.00
N PRO A 193 6.27 -9.26 19.25
CA PRO A 193 7.31 -8.28 19.63
C PRO A 193 7.75 -7.32 18.52
N ALA A 194 7.32 -7.55 17.28
CA ALA A 194 7.52 -6.65 16.15
C ALA A 194 6.24 -5.84 15.85
N SER A 195 5.06 -6.35 16.22
CA SER A 195 3.77 -5.67 16.13
C SER A 195 3.62 -4.49 17.10
N LEU A 196 4.39 -4.48 18.19
CA LEU A 196 4.44 -3.42 19.19
C LEU A 196 5.89 -3.24 19.63
N GLN A 197 6.39 -2.00 19.61
CA GLN A 197 7.73 -1.64 20.07
C GLN A 197 7.70 -0.43 20.99
N ALA A 198 8.61 -0.41 21.96
CA ALA A 198 8.97 0.78 22.74
C ALA A 198 10.41 1.16 22.39
N LEU A 199 10.70 2.46 22.34
CA LEU A 199 11.98 3.03 21.92
C LEU A 199 12.38 4.10 22.95
N ASP A 200 13.66 4.12 23.32
CA ASP A 200 14.24 5.25 24.05
C ASP A 200 14.66 6.39 23.11
N ALA A 201 15.05 7.53 23.67
CA ALA A 201 15.49 8.73 22.96
C ALA A 201 16.68 8.53 21.99
N SER A 202 17.38 7.39 22.05
CA SER A 202 18.43 7.03 21.07
C SER A 202 17.90 6.22 19.87
N GLY A 203 16.61 5.88 19.86
CA GLY A 203 15.99 5.00 18.88
C GLY A 203 16.26 3.52 19.11
N ARG A 204 16.75 3.14 20.31
CA ARG A 204 17.01 1.74 20.68
C ARG A 204 15.73 1.09 21.22
N VAL A 205 15.41 -0.10 20.71
CA VAL A 205 14.25 -0.88 21.15
C VAL A 205 14.42 -1.32 22.62
N LEU A 206 13.44 -0.94 23.45
CA LEU A 206 13.32 -1.39 24.83
C LEU A 206 12.71 -2.79 24.89
N ALA A 207 13.22 -3.61 25.81
CA ALA A 207 12.76 -4.99 25.98
C ALA A 207 11.34 -5.01 26.60
N LEU A 208 10.33 -5.23 25.75
CA LEU A 208 8.95 -5.41 26.20
C LEU A 208 8.81 -6.73 27.00
N PRO A 209 8.19 -6.71 28.19
CA PRO A 209 7.85 -7.93 28.92
C PRO A 209 6.99 -8.88 28.08
N ALA A 210 7.25 -10.19 28.19
CA ALA A 210 6.54 -11.21 27.44
C ALA A 210 5.02 -11.18 27.75
N ALA A 211 4.24 -10.65 26.81
CA ALA A 211 2.79 -10.61 26.87
C ALA A 211 2.21 -11.32 25.65
N SER A 212 1.27 -12.23 25.88
CA SER A 212 0.58 -12.99 24.84
C SER A 212 -0.46 -12.13 24.11
N LEU A 213 0.00 -11.10 23.40
CA LEU A 213 -0.83 -10.31 22.49
C LEU A 213 -1.27 -11.21 21.34
N GLU A 214 -2.56 -11.55 21.30
CA GLU A 214 -3.10 -12.53 20.36
C GLU A 214 -3.69 -11.89 19.11
N THR A 215 -4.48 -10.82 19.25
CA THR A 215 -5.06 -10.13 18.09
C THR A 215 -4.93 -8.62 18.19
N VAL A 216 -4.58 -7.98 17.08
CA VAL A 216 -4.61 -6.54 16.91
C VAL A 216 -5.72 -6.18 15.93
N THR A 217 -6.58 -5.25 16.34
CA THR A 217 -7.65 -4.70 15.52
C THR A 217 -7.27 -3.29 15.10
N ILE A 218 -7.12 -3.07 13.80
CA ILE A 218 -6.70 -1.81 13.19
C ILE A 218 -7.94 -1.14 12.59
N THR A 219 -8.32 0.03 13.09
CA THR A 219 -9.45 0.82 12.56
C THR A 219 -8.94 2.15 12.04
N SER A 220 -9.42 2.61 10.88
CA SER A 220 -9.02 3.88 10.27
C SER A 220 -10.25 4.65 9.78
N GLU A 221 -10.16 5.98 9.80
CA GLU A 221 -11.19 6.87 9.24
C GLU A 221 -11.39 6.64 7.73
N CYS A 222 -10.31 6.36 6.99
CA CYS A 222 -10.38 6.02 5.58
C CYS A 222 -9.17 5.20 5.12
N TRP A 223 -9.45 4.11 4.38
CA TRP A 223 -8.49 3.27 3.69
C TRP A 223 -8.48 3.56 2.18
N ASP A 224 -7.32 3.45 1.52
CA ASP A 224 -7.25 3.47 0.05
C ASP A 224 -6.07 2.66 -0.50
N GLN A 225 -6.07 2.43 -1.81
CA GLN A 225 -5.02 1.75 -2.56
C GLN A 225 -4.49 2.69 -3.63
N VAL A 226 -3.19 3.02 -3.57
CA VAL A 226 -2.55 3.93 -4.52
C VAL A 226 -1.59 3.14 -5.42
N PRO A 227 -1.94 2.88 -6.69
CA PRO A 227 -1.06 2.18 -7.61
C PRO A 227 0.15 3.03 -7.99
N ILE A 228 1.29 2.35 -8.20
CA ILE A 228 2.52 2.94 -8.71
C ILE A 228 2.77 2.38 -10.11
N TYR A 229 2.82 3.27 -11.10
CA TYR A 229 3.16 2.92 -12.48
C TYR A 229 4.58 3.38 -12.82
N PRO A 230 5.41 2.56 -13.48
CA PRO A 230 6.59 3.10 -14.15
C PRO A 230 6.15 3.95 -15.34
N GLY A 231 6.87 5.05 -15.59
CA GLY A 231 6.65 5.88 -16.77
C GLY A 231 7.05 5.19 -18.08
N SER A 232 6.97 5.94 -19.17
CA SER A 232 7.22 5.46 -20.54
C SER A 232 8.62 4.88 -20.82
N TRP A 233 9.51 4.92 -19.83
CA TRP A 233 10.85 4.33 -19.86
C TRP A 233 10.83 2.80 -19.74
N TYR A 234 9.88 2.23 -19.00
CA TYR A 234 9.72 0.79 -18.84
C TYR A 234 8.92 0.17 -19.98
N ASP A 235 9.18 -1.10 -20.29
CA ASP A 235 8.38 -1.91 -21.19
C ASP A 235 8.33 -3.36 -20.68
N ALA A 236 7.18 -3.78 -20.16
CA ALA A 236 6.96 -5.15 -19.68
C ALA A 236 7.09 -6.19 -20.81
N SER A 237 6.80 -5.79 -22.06
CA SER A 237 6.92 -6.64 -23.25
C SER A 237 8.39 -6.94 -23.57
N MET A 238 9.28 -5.98 -23.33
CA MET A 238 10.74 -6.18 -23.44
C MET A 238 11.25 -7.19 -22.41
N VAL A 239 10.73 -7.14 -21.18
CA VAL A 239 11.01 -8.15 -20.14
C VAL A 239 10.51 -9.53 -20.56
N ALA A 240 9.24 -9.63 -20.98
CA ALA A 240 8.63 -10.89 -21.38
C ALA A 240 9.34 -11.57 -22.56
N LEU A 241 9.71 -10.80 -23.59
CA LEU A 241 10.42 -11.32 -24.77
C LEU A 241 11.91 -11.58 -24.50
N GLY A 242 12.57 -10.75 -23.70
CA GLY A 242 14.00 -10.83 -23.45
C GLY A 242 14.42 -11.84 -22.38
N ARG A 243 13.55 -12.20 -21.44
CA ARG A 243 13.89 -13.05 -20.28
C ARG A 243 14.41 -14.45 -20.67
N GLY A 244 13.98 -15.00 -21.80
CA GLY A 244 14.47 -16.28 -22.32
C GLY A 244 15.83 -16.22 -23.04
N LEU A 245 16.42 -15.03 -23.19
CA LEU A 245 17.62 -14.78 -24.00
C LEU A 245 18.81 -14.24 -23.19
N VAL A 246 18.62 -13.90 -21.91
CA VAL A 246 19.72 -13.57 -20.99
C VAL A 246 20.38 -14.86 -20.48
N PRO A 247 21.73 -14.95 -20.36
CA PRO A 247 22.40 -16.23 -20.07
C PRO A 247 22.11 -16.79 -18.67
N ASP A 248 21.82 -15.90 -17.71
CA ASP A 248 21.29 -16.26 -16.40
C ASP A 248 20.11 -15.33 -16.07
N ALA A 249 18.89 -15.87 -16.18
CA ALA A 249 17.66 -15.17 -15.81
C ALA A 249 17.54 -14.96 -14.28
N GLY A 250 18.28 -15.71 -13.45
CA GLY A 250 18.31 -15.57 -11.99
C GLY A 250 18.93 -14.26 -11.52
N VAL A 251 19.94 -13.73 -12.23
CA VAL A 251 20.57 -12.42 -11.96
C VAL A 251 19.56 -11.27 -12.00
N PHE A 252 18.54 -11.38 -12.85
CA PHE A 252 17.49 -10.38 -12.98
C PHE A 252 16.23 -10.75 -12.19
N PHE A 253 15.72 -11.96 -12.37
CA PHE A 253 14.36 -12.35 -11.95
C PHE A 253 14.34 -13.39 -10.82
N GLY A 254 15.49 -13.87 -10.34
CA GLY A 254 15.57 -14.73 -9.16
C GLY A 254 15.22 -13.98 -7.86
N PRO A 255 15.07 -14.66 -6.71
CA PRO A 255 14.65 -14.02 -5.46
C PRO A 255 15.55 -12.87 -4.99
N GLY A 256 16.85 -12.95 -5.29
CA GLY A 256 17.84 -11.88 -5.04
C GLY A 256 18.16 -11.03 -6.27
N GLY A 257 17.45 -11.18 -7.39
CA GLY A 257 17.78 -10.55 -8.67
C GLY A 257 17.58 -9.03 -8.71
N LEU A 258 18.19 -8.37 -9.71
CA LEU A 258 18.14 -6.92 -9.94
C LEU A 258 16.73 -6.38 -10.26
N MET A 259 15.80 -7.26 -10.63
CA MET A 259 14.42 -6.99 -11.04
C MET A 259 13.44 -8.01 -10.46
N ALA A 260 13.77 -8.65 -9.32
CA ALA A 260 12.97 -9.74 -8.72
C ALA A 260 11.49 -9.37 -8.57
N CYS A 261 11.24 -8.15 -8.10
CA CYS A 261 9.93 -7.52 -7.99
C CYS A 261 10.05 -5.99 -7.92
N ARG A 262 8.91 -5.30 -8.00
CA ARG A 262 8.76 -3.86 -7.71
C ARG A 262 7.55 -3.62 -6.82
N VAL A 263 7.50 -2.48 -6.14
CA VAL A 263 6.23 -1.99 -5.57
C VAL A 263 5.28 -1.64 -6.71
N SER A 264 4.07 -2.19 -6.68
CA SER A 264 3.03 -1.97 -7.70
C SER A 264 1.83 -1.20 -7.17
N THR A 265 1.56 -1.26 -5.87
CA THR A 265 0.52 -0.48 -5.16
C THR A 265 0.93 -0.34 -3.71
N PHE A 266 0.55 0.77 -3.06
CA PHE A 266 0.66 0.92 -1.61
C PHE A 266 -0.70 1.15 -0.95
N TYR A 267 -0.82 0.70 0.30
CA TYR A 267 -2.01 0.77 1.12
C TYR A 267 -1.89 1.89 2.13
N VAL A 268 -2.83 2.82 2.10
CA VAL A 268 -2.82 4.03 2.94
C VAL A 268 -3.98 4.03 3.94
N ALA A 269 -3.71 4.53 5.14
CA ALA A 269 -4.68 4.71 6.22
C ALA A 269 -4.64 6.14 6.77
N LEU A 270 -5.81 6.76 6.98
CA LEU A 270 -5.94 8.01 7.74
C LEU A 270 -6.20 7.71 9.23
N LYS A 271 -5.37 8.29 10.11
CA LYS A 271 -5.45 8.15 11.59
C LYS A 271 -5.74 6.72 12.09
N PRO A 272 -4.91 5.71 11.79
CA PRO A 272 -5.14 4.35 12.28
C PRO A 272 -5.11 4.27 13.82
N ARG A 273 -6.01 3.47 14.37
CA ARG A 273 -6.12 3.11 15.79
C ARG A 273 -5.84 1.62 15.95
N PHE A 274 -5.11 1.26 17.00
CA PHE A 274 -4.69 -0.11 17.29
C PHE A 274 -5.28 -0.58 18.62
N ASP A 275 -6.19 -1.54 18.55
CA ASP A 275 -6.78 -2.22 19.69
C ASP A 275 -6.15 -3.62 19.82
N PHE A 276 -5.14 -3.76 20.69
CA PHE A 276 -4.48 -5.03 21.02
C PHE A 276 -5.24 -5.77 22.12
N THR A 277 -5.27 -7.09 22.01
CA THR A 277 -5.96 -8.02 22.93
C THR A 277 -5.07 -9.22 23.26
N ALA A 278 -5.18 -9.73 24.48
CA ALA A 278 -4.39 -10.86 24.99
C ALA A 278 -5.27 -11.88 25.72
N ALA A 279 -4.90 -13.17 25.67
CA ALA A 279 -5.57 -14.24 26.43
C ALA A 279 -5.50 -13.99 27.95
N ALA A 280 -4.31 -13.61 28.42
CA ALA A 280 -4.04 -13.28 29.82
C ALA A 280 -4.12 -11.76 30.05
N PRO A 281 -4.38 -11.31 31.30
CA PRO A 281 -4.19 -9.91 31.69
C PRO A 281 -2.81 -9.40 31.27
N ILE A 282 -2.77 -8.26 30.58
CA ILE A 282 -1.54 -7.61 30.13
C ILE A 282 -0.73 -7.19 31.37
N PRO A 283 0.56 -7.57 31.47
CA PRO A 283 1.37 -7.25 32.64
C PRO A 283 1.45 -5.75 32.93
N ALA A 284 1.37 -5.39 34.21
CA ALA A 284 1.57 -4.01 34.66
C ALA A 284 2.95 -3.47 34.24
N SER A 285 3.97 -4.32 34.18
CA SER A 285 5.30 -4.00 33.66
C SER A 285 5.30 -3.65 32.17
N LEU A 286 4.50 -4.33 31.32
CA LEU A 286 4.39 -3.92 29.90
C LEU A 286 3.78 -2.53 29.80
N ARG A 287 2.78 -2.22 30.64
CA ARG A 287 2.25 -0.85 30.72
C ARG A 287 3.36 0.11 31.15
N GLN A 288 4.06 -0.14 32.26
CA GLN A 288 5.16 0.71 32.73
C GLN A 288 6.22 1.01 31.63
N THR A 289 6.73 -0.01 30.93
CA THR A 289 7.70 0.18 29.81
C THR A 289 7.13 1.03 28.66
N LEU A 290 5.81 1.05 28.47
CA LEU A 290 5.13 1.90 27.47
C LEU A 290 4.77 3.32 27.99
N ASP A 291 4.92 3.59 29.29
CA ASP A 291 4.87 4.96 29.85
C ASP A 291 6.28 5.58 29.94
N GLU A 292 7.31 4.76 30.14
CA GLU A 292 8.72 5.17 30.28
C GLU A 292 9.44 5.37 28.94
N ALA A 293 8.81 5.00 27.82
CA ALA A 293 9.40 5.07 26.48
C ALA A 293 9.19 6.45 25.82
N ASP A 294 10.27 7.03 25.29
CA ASP A 294 10.22 8.27 24.49
C ASP A 294 9.40 8.13 23.21
N THR A 295 9.28 6.91 22.66
CA THR A 295 8.42 6.62 21.51
C THR A 295 7.86 5.20 21.58
N VAL A 296 6.56 5.05 21.31
CA VAL A 296 5.90 3.75 21.14
C VAL A 296 5.45 3.62 19.68
N GLN A 297 5.67 2.44 19.09
CA GLN A 297 5.20 2.11 17.75
C GLN A 297 4.29 0.88 17.74
N ALA A 298 3.15 0.97 17.07
CA ALA A 298 2.22 -0.13 16.83
C ALA A 298 2.09 -0.40 15.34
N MET A 299 2.41 -1.62 14.90
CA MET A 299 2.51 -2.01 13.49
C MET A 299 3.40 -1.04 12.68
N GLY A 300 4.45 -0.52 13.31
CA GLY A 300 5.34 0.50 12.74
C GLY A 300 4.83 1.95 12.79
N VAL A 301 3.61 2.22 13.25
CA VAL A 301 3.03 3.57 13.39
C VAL A 301 3.38 4.18 14.74
N THR A 302 3.85 5.43 14.78
CA THR A 302 4.02 6.21 16.02
C THR A 302 2.68 6.38 16.74
N VAL A 303 2.59 5.98 18.01
CA VAL A 303 1.33 5.97 18.76
C VAL A 303 1.48 6.48 20.19
N GLN A 304 0.37 6.98 20.72
CA GLN A 304 0.17 7.21 22.16
C GLN A 304 -1.02 6.38 22.66
N ARG A 305 -1.11 6.18 23.98
CA ARG A 305 -2.30 5.57 24.58
C ARG A 305 -3.52 6.47 24.43
N ALA A 306 -4.69 5.85 24.24
CA ALA A 306 -5.94 6.57 24.48
C ALA A 306 -6.06 6.92 25.98
N ARG A 307 -6.16 8.21 26.30
CA ARG A 307 -6.47 8.67 27.67
C ARG A 307 -7.94 8.38 27.99
N GLY A 308 -8.21 8.01 29.24
CA GLY A 308 -9.57 7.98 29.82
C GLY A 308 -10.37 6.68 29.66
N ASP A 309 -9.96 5.75 28.80
CA ASP A 309 -10.64 4.46 28.70
C ASP A 309 -10.26 3.52 29.86
N GLY A 310 -11.24 3.13 30.68
CA GLY A 310 -11.13 2.05 31.66
C GLY A 310 -11.08 0.66 31.00
N GLN A 311 -10.09 0.42 30.14
CA GLN A 311 -9.94 -0.83 29.39
C GLN A 311 -9.80 -2.05 30.32
N PRO A 312 -10.40 -3.21 29.99
CA PRO A 312 -10.16 -4.44 30.73
C PRO A 312 -8.67 -4.79 30.69
N ASN A 313 -8.17 -5.48 31.72
CA ASN A 313 -6.74 -5.76 31.83
C ASN A 313 -6.15 -6.58 30.67
N GLN A 314 -6.98 -7.27 29.87
CA GLN A 314 -6.59 -8.00 28.66
C GLN A 314 -6.46 -7.12 27.39
N ALA A 315 -6.71 -5.80 27.47
CA ALA A 315 -6.69 -4.89 26.33
C ALA A 315 -5.66 -3.74 26.48
N LEU A 316 -5.09 -3.34 25.34
CA LEU A 316 -4.19 -2.20 25.19
C LEU A 316 -4.61 -1.41 23.94
N ARG A 317 -4.94 -0.13 24.13
CA ARG A 317 -5.49 0.75 23.09
C ARG A 317 -4.55 1.90 22.79
N LEU A 318 -4.09 1.95 21.54
CA LEU A 318 -3.11 2.90 21.03
C LEU A 318 -3.69 3.66 19.83
N VAL A 319 -3.34 4.94 19.71
CA VAL A 319 -3.86 5.87 18.69
C VAL A 319 -2.68 6.51 17.98
N ASN A 320 -2.71 6.52 16.64
CA ASN A 320 -1.71 7.19 15.81
C ASN A 320 -1.58 8.68 16.17
N THR A 321 -0.34 9.15 16.33
CA THR A 321 -0.01 10.57 16.52
C THR A 321 0.26 11.31 15.23
N GLU A 322 0.55 10.62 14.12
CA GLU A 322 0.84 11.27 12.85
C GLU A 322 -0.41 11.96 12.28
N PRO A 323 -0.39 13.28 12.00
CA PRO A 323 -1.53 13.96 11.38
C PRO A 323 -1.68 13.61 9.90
N ALA A 324 -0.60 13.14 9.27
CA ALA A 324 -0.57 12.72 7.88
C ALA A 324 -1.16 11.30 7.70
N PRO A 325 -1.68 10.97 6.51
CA PRO A 325 -1.93 9.57 6.15
C PRO A 325 -0.63 8.74 6.18
N VAL A 326 -0.73 7.46 6.54
CA VAL A 326 0.42 6.55 6.65
C VAL A 326 0.31 5.37 5.69
N ILE A 327 1.43 4.98 5.09
CA ILE A 327 1.56 3.80 4.24
C ILE A 327 1.81 2.59 5.15
N VAL A 328 0.84 1.67 5.25
CA VAL A 328 0.93 0.51 6.16
C VAL A 328 1.44 -0.77 5.49
N ALA A 329 1.31 -0.87 4.17
CA ALA A 329 1.68 -2.05 3.40
C ALA A 329 1.86 -1.73 1.90
N VAL A 330 2.46 -2.66 1.16
CA VAL A 330 2.58 -2.63 -0.31
C VAL A 330 2.14 -3.94 -0.95
N SER A 331 1.55 -3.86 -2.14
CA SER A 331 1.54 -4.97 -3.10
C SER A 331 2.80 -4.93 -3.95
N LEU A 332 3.31 -6.11 -4.28
CA LEU A 332 4.44 -6.28 -5.19
C LEU A 332 3.97 -6.85 -6.54
N GLU A 333 4.63 -6.41 -7.62
CA GLU A 333 4.61 -7.11 -8.91
C GLU A 333 5.91 -7.90 -9.04
N THR A 334 5.80 -9.22 -9.18
CA THR A 334 6.92 -10.14 -9.40
C THR A 334 7.18 -10.34 -10.88
N LEU A 335 8.45 -10.40 -11.29
CA LEU A 335 8.86 -10.67 -12.67
C LEU A 335 9.47 -12.07 -12.86
N ALA A 336 9.34 -12.91 -11.83
CA ALA A 336 9.73 -14.32 -11.75
C ALA A 336 8.66 -15.25 -12.35
#